data_AF-A0A6B2Z5C9-F1
#
_entry.id   AF-A0A6B2Z5C9-F1
#
_cell.length_a   1.000
_cell.length_b   1.000
_cell.length_c   1.000
_cell.angle_alpha   90.00
_cell.angle_beta   90.00
_cell.angle_gamma   90.00
#
_symmetry.space_group_name_H-M   'P 1'
#
loop_
_entity.id
_entity.type
_entity.pdbx_description
1 polymer ?
#
loop_
_entity_poly.entity_id
_entity_poly.type
_entity_poly.pdbx_seq_one_letter_code
_entity_poly.pdbx_strand_id
1 'polypeptide(L)'
;MREVTCHEVDARRLDEASEGIVGRAAGRWHGMRYDDPAPRRMAEAAGELLDHVAARTGQGTALDDVARSALRTAAECRLGELSVGCFPDGDQEIPFPLIGERLSTEDISFSAAFGHAGAEAPSARTWLDAFAVCLVSGLVLDWRRVIGLLLRNDYAPAIHEGVPYSPLTSASDPADLAAMDALCLYLREAEGQLPRHWPTVPLRRPDADERARAAAALDAAGAPTPDQRLLRVLLDDEQHAFEQALADRLDTYRESVGPAPAPRSLLPLDALALAALAVRVHGWQLGVRSGYLPPELLGTADAMHRAAEAGPNNLGS
;
A
#
# COMPACT_ATOMS: atom_id res chain seq x y z
N MET A 1 -1.36 2.19 28.02
CA MET A 1 -0.42 1.90 26.92
C MET A 1 -0.11 0.41 26.96
N ARG A 2 -0.42 -0.34 25.90
CA ARG A 2 -0.21 -1.79 25.76
C ARG A 2 1.01 -2.03 24.86
N GLU A 3 1.93 -2.86 25.32
CA GLU A 3 3.11 -3.28 24.54
C GLU A 3 2.83 -4.64 23.90
N VAL A 4 3.08 -4.76 22.59
CA VAL A 4 2.94 -6.02 21.83
C VAL A 4 4.27 -6.35 21.17
N THR A 5 4.87 -7.48 21.57
CA THR A 5 6.17 -7.91 21.05
C THR A 5 6.07 -8.46 19.63
N CYS A 6 7.13 -8.28 18.84
CA CYS A 6 7.26 -8.90 17.52
C CYS A 6 7.70 -10.35 17.61
N HIS A 7 7.49 -11.11 16.52
CA HIS A 7 8.22 -12.35 16.31
C HIS A 7 9.68 -12.06 15.99
N GLU A 8 10.53 -13.07 16.19
CA GLU A 8 11.94 -12.98 15.86
C GLU A 8 12.19 -13.39 14.40
N VAL A 9 13.09 -12.67 13.74
CA VAL A 9 13.65 -13.04 12.43
C VAL A 9 15.13 -13.35 12.62
N ASP A 10 15.61 -14.41 11.97
CA ASP A 10 17.03 -14.80 11.97
C ASP A 10 17.94 -13.60 11.65
N ALA A 11 18.90 -13.31 12.53
CA ALA A 11 19.78 -12.14 12.40
C ALA A 11 20.52 -12.14 11.06
N ARG A 12 20.98 -13.31 10.61
CA ARG A 12 21.64 -13.44 9.30
C ARG A 12 20.71 -13.05 8.14
N ARG A 13 19.40 -13.37 8.21
CA ARG A 13 18.43 -12.93 7.20
C ARG A 13 18.21 -11.41 7.22
N LEU A 14 18.22 -10.80 8.40
CA LEU A 14 18.11 -9.34 8.53
C LEU A 14 19.37 -8.65 7.96
N ASP A 15 20.55 -9.22 8.19
CA ASP A 15 21.80 -8.73 7.63
C ASP A 15 21.81 -8.87 6.09
N GLU A 16 21.44 -10.03 5.56
CA GLU A 16 21.32 -10.27 4.12
C GLU A 16 20.34 -9.30 3.43
N ALA A 17 19.20 -9.03 4.07
CA ALA A 17 18.23 -8.05 3.57
C ALA A 17 18.76 -6.60 3.64
N SER A 18 19.59 -6.30 4.63
CA SER A 18 20.17 -4.96 4.82
C SER A 18 21.27 -4.65 3.80
N GLU A 19 22.08 -5.64 3.43
CA GLU A 19 23.22 -5.44 2.53
C GLU A 19 22.79 -5.17 1.08
N GLY A 20 23.58 -4.40 0.32
CA GLY A 20 23.53 -4.39 -1.16
C GLY A 20 22.20 -4.00 -1.85
N ILE A 21 21.21 -3.44 -1.15
CA ILE A 21 19.86 -3.23 -1.70
C ILE A 21 19.84 -2.38 -2.97
N VAL A 22 20.69 -1.37 -3.07
CA VAL A 22 20.81 -0.50 -4.26
C VAL A 22 21.21 -1.31 -5.49
N GLY A 23 22.21 -2.18 -5.35
CA GLY A 23 22.68 -3.05 -6.44
C GLY A 23 21.65 -4.09 -6.84
N ARG A 24 20.95 -4.67 -5.87
CA ARG A 24 19.87 -5.63 -6.14
C ARG A 24 18.67 -4.97 -6.82
N ALA A 25 18.27 -3.78 -6.38
CA ALA A 25 17.23 -2.99 -7.03
C ALA A 25 17.58 -2.63 -8.48
N ALA A 26 18.84 -2.24 -8.74
CA ALA A 26 19.33 -2.01 -10.10
C ALA A 26 19.28 -3.29 -10.96
N GLY A 27 19.63 -4.44 -10.39
CA GLY A 27 19.51 -5.74 -11.06
C GLY A 27 18.05 -6.11 -11.40
N ARG A 28 17.11 -5.89 -10.47
CA ARG A 28 15.67 -6.09 -10.71
C ARG A 28 15.14 -5.18 -11.82
N TRP A 29 15.47 -3.90 -11.75
CA TRP A 29 15.10 -2.92 -12.77
C TRP A 29 15.66 -3.33 -14.15
N HIS A 30 16.94 -3.72 -14.22
CA HIS A 30 17.58 -4.15 -15.46
C HIS A 30 16.85 -5.37 -16.06
N GLY A 31 16.58 -6.40 -15.25
CA GLY A 31 15.83 -7.57 -15.70
C GLY A 31 14.42 -7.24 -16.19
N MET A 32 13.72 -6.32 -15.53
CA MET A 32 12.41 -5.86 -16.02
C MET A 32 12.52 -5.07 -17.33
N ARG A 33 13.54 -4.22 -17.47
CA ARG A 33 13.73 -3.38 -18.65
C ARG A 33 14.09 -4.18 -19.89
N TYR A 34 14.92 -5.21 -19.75
CA TYR A 34 15.50 -5.90 -20.91
C TYR A 34 14.97 -7.32 -21.13
N ASP A 35 14.41 -7.96 -20.10
CA ASP A 35 13.99 -9.37 -20.17
C ASP A 35 12.49 -9.57 -19.94
N ASP A 36 11.98 -9.19 -18.76
CA ASP A 36 10.64 -9.60 -18.28
C ASP A 36 9.95 -8.46 -17.51
N PRO A 37 9.16 -7.61 -18.20
CA PRO A 37 8.48 -6.48 -17.56
C PRO A 37 7.14 -6.87 -16.90
N ALA A 38 6.91 -8.15 -16.61
CA ALA A 38 5.63 -8.61 -16.07
C ALA A 38 5.32 -7.99 -14.68
N PRO A 39 4.04 -7.71 -14.37
CA PRO A 39 3.61 -7.21 -13.04
C PRO A 39 4.17 -8.00 -11.85
N ARG A 40 4.26 -9.33 -11.98
CA ARG A 40 4.84 -10.20 -10.93
C ARG A 40 6.29 -9.85 -10.57
N ARG A 41 7.08 -9.35 -11.51
CA ARG A 41 8.47 -8.90 -11.24
C ARG A 41 8.51 -7.64 -10.40
N MET A 42 7.52 -6.76 -10.58
CA MET A 42 7.36 -5.57 -9.75
C MET A 42 6.94 -5.95 -8.33
N ALA A 43 6.02 -6.92 -8.19
CA ALA A 43 5.63 -7.49 -6.90
C ALA A 43 6.83 -8.13 -6.17
N GLU A 44 7.65 -8.93 -6.87
CA GLU A 44 8.88 -9.52 -6.35
C GLU A 44 9.88 -8.45 -5.89
N ALA A 45 10.11 -7.42 -6.71
CA ALA A 45 11.00 -6.30 -6.37
C ALA A 45 10.50 -5.53 -5.15
N ALA A 46 9.19 -5.26 -5.06
CA ALA A 46 8.60 -4.63 -3.89
C ALA A 46 8.79 -5.48 -2.63
N GLY A 47 8.60 -6.79 -2.71
CA GLY A 47 8.80 -7.71 -1.58
C GLY A 47 10.24 -7.68 -1.05
N GLU A 48 11.23 -7.65 -1.93
CA GLU A 48 12.64 -7.57 -1.56
C GLU A 48 13.02 -6.20 -0.96
N LEU A 49 12.46 -5.12 -1.49
CA LEU A 49 12.63 -3.78 -0.93
C LEU A 49 12.00 -3.66 0.46
N LEU A 50 10.84 -4.29 0.67
CA LEU A 50 10.18 -4.36 1.98
C LEU A 50 10.96 -5.20 2.98
N ASP A 51 11.66 -6.26 2.54
CA ASP A 51 12.59 -7.01 3.41
C ASP A 51 13.70 -6.09 3.94
N HIS A 52 14.28 -5.25 3.07
CA HIS A 52 15.27 -4.26 3.46
C HIS A 52 14.70 -3.26 4.45
N VAL A 53 13.55 -2.64 4.15
CA VAL A 53 12.90 -1.66 5.05
C VAL A 53 12.64 -2.29 6.41
N ALA A 54 12.10 -3.51 6.46
CA ALA A 54 11.83 -4.22 7.69
C ALA A 54 13.09 -4.47 8.53
N ALA A 55 14.19 -4.87 7.88
CA ALA A 55 15.47 -5.06 8.55
C ALA A 55 16.01 -3.76 9.17
N ARG A 56 15.84 -2.63 8.47
CA ARG A 56 16.24 -1.31 8.99
C ARG A 56 15.34 -0.83 10.14
N THR A 57 14.03 -1.06 10.06
CA THR A 57 13.12 -0.74 11.18
C THR A 57 13.36 -1.60 12.41
N GLY A 58 13.68 -2.89 12.23
CA GLY A 58 13.93 -3.83 13.32
C GLY A 58 15.17 -3.52 14.16
N GLN A 59 16.13 -2.78 13.59
CA GLN A 59 17.34 -2.33 14.29
C GLN A 59 17.10 -1.13 15.24
N GLY A 60 15.86 -0.63 15.33
CA GLY A 60 15.48 0.44 16.27
C GLY A 60 16.02 1.82 15.91
N THR A 61 16.58 1.97 14.72
CA THR A 61 17.06 3.24 14.17
C THR A 61 16.00 3.90 13.29
N ALA A 62 16.00 5.24 13.26
CA ALA A 62 15.23 5.99 12.28
C ALA A 62 15.54 5.54 10.85
N LEU A 63 14.55 5.57 9.96
CA LEU A 63 14.77 5.23 8.55
C LEU A 63 15.73 6.25 7.92
N ASP A 64 16.89 5.74 7.50
CA ASP A 64 17.82 6.50 6.66
C ASP A 64 17.22 6.74 5.26
N ASP A 65 17.90 7.58 4.47
CA ASP A 65 17.43 7.98 3.15
C ASP A 65 17.37 6.82 2.16
N VAL A 66 18.23 5.80 2.33
CA VAL A 66 18.23 4.60 1.51
C VAL A 66 16.98 3.77 1.80
N ALA A 67 16.66 3.53 3.08
CA ALA A 67 15.48 2.79 3.48
C ALA A 67 14.19 3.54 3.11
N ARG A 68 14.16 4.87 3.22
CA ARG A 68 13.04 5.71 2.77
C ARG A 68 12.85 5.63 1.25
N SER A 69 13.94 5.69 0.48
CA SER A 69 13.90 5.56 -0.98
C SER A 69 13.53 4.14 -1.43
N ALA A 70 13.96 3.12 -0.67
CA ALA A 70 13.57 1.73 -0.89
C ALA A 70 12.07 1.53 -0.63
N LEU A 71 11.52 2.07 0.46
CA LEU A 71 10.09 2.04 0.74
C LEU A 71 9.29 2.76 -0.34
N ARG A 72 9.77 3.92 -0.81
CA ARG A 72 9.14 4.62 -1.93
C ARG A 72 9.18 3.79 -3.21
N THR A 73 10.32 3.20 -3.54
CA THR A 73 10.46 2.32 -4.71
C THR A 73 9.55 1.09 -4.62
N ALA A 74 9.38 0.50 -3.43
CA ALA A 74 8.45 -0.61 -3.21
C ALA A 74 7.00 -0.19 -3.52
N ALA A 75 6.62 1.03 -3.13
CA ALA A 75 5.31 1.59 -3.43
C ALA A 75 5.10 1.81 -4.94
N GLU A 76 6.10 2.38 -5.63
CA GLU A 76 6.05 2.54 -7.09
C GLU A 76 5.93 1.18 -7.80
N CYS A 77 6.66 0.16 -7.34
CA CYS A 77 6.56 -1.19 -7.90
C CYS A 77 5.17 -1.80 -7.72
N ARG A 78 4.54 -1.66 -6.54
CA ARG A 78 3.16 -2.16 -6.31
C ARG A 78 2.12 -1.37 -7.08
N LEU A 79 2.31 -0.08 -7.25
CA LEU A 79 1.46 0.72 -8.11
C LEU A 79 1.65 0.35 -9.59
N GLY A 80 2.89 0.09 -10.01
CA GLY A 80 3.23 -0.41 -11.34
C GLY A 80 2.59 -1.76 -11.64
N GLU A 81 2.58 -2.68 -10.66
CA GLU A 81 1.87 -3.97 -10.74
C GLU A 81 0.38 -3.77 -11.08
N LEU A 82 -0.30 -2.88 -10.37
CA LEU A 82 -1.69 -2.51 -10.68
C LEU A 82 -1.81 -1.83 -12.05
N SER A 83 -0.96 -0.84 -12.31
CA SER A 83 -1.04 -0.01 -13.50
C SER A 83 -0.87 -0.82 -14.78
N VAL A 84 0.12 -1.71 -14.81
CA VAL A 84 0.36 -2.61 -15.94
C VAL A 84 -0.66 -3.73 -15.98
N GLY A 85 -1.03 -4.29 -14.83
CA GLY A 85 -1.99 -5.39 -14.78
C GLY A 85 -3.41 -4.99 -15.22
N CYS A 86 -3.87 -3.80 -14.84
CA CYS A 86 -5.18 -3.27 -15.21
C CYS A 86 -5.18 -2.66 -16.61
N PHE A 87 -4.08 -2.03 -17.03
CA PHE A 87 -4.00 -1.26 -18.29
C PHE A 87 -2.73 -1.60 -19.07
N PRO A 88 -2.53 -2.83 -19.57
CA PRO A 88 -1.28 -3.27 -20.18
C PRO A 88 -0.79 -2.43 -21.38
N ASP A 89 -1.70 -1.74 -22.07
CA ASP A 89 -1.41 -0.82 -23.19
C ASP A 89 -1.55 0.67 -22.81
N GLY A 90 -1.54 0.98 -21.51
CA GLY A 90 -1.59 2.35 -20.99
C GLY A 90 -0.28 3.12 -21.22
N ASP A 91 -0.19 4.33 -20.66
CA ASP A 91 1.03 5.14 -20.68
C ASP A 91 1.68 5.11 -19.30
N GLN A 92 2.48 4.06 -19.04
CA GLN A 92 3.06 3.83 -17.72
C GLN A 92 4.44 4.48 -17.58
N GLU A 93 4.60 5.15 -16.45
CA GLU A 93 5.88 5.61 -15.92
C GLU A 93 6.02 5.08 -14.48
N ILE A 94 6.97 4.18 -14.27
CA ILE A 94 7.20 3.49 -12.99
C ILE A 94 8.60 3.89 -12.47
N PRO A 95 8.68 4.90 -11.60
CA PRO A 95 9.95 5.37 -11.05
C PRO A 95 10.61 4.38 -10.09
N PHE A 96 11.94 4.35 -10.10
CA PHE A 96 12.79 3.64 -9.16
C PHE A 96 13.68 4.63 -8.41
N PRO A 97 13.11 5.44 -7.48
CA PRO A 97 13.82 6.54 -6.84
C PRO A 97 15.06 6.09 -6.05
N LEU A 98 15.11 4.85 -5.56
CA LEU A 98 16.30 4.29 -4.89
C LEU A 98 17.55 4.30 -5.79
N ILE A 99 17.38 4.11 -7.10
CA ILE A 99 18.47 4.02 -8.08
C ILE A 99 18.45 5.15 -9.12
N GLY A 100 17.46 6.04 -9.07
CA GLY A 100 17.33 7.16 -10.01
C GLY A 100 16.88 6.77 -11.41
N GLU A 101 16.25 5.60 -11.57
CA GLU A 101 15.81 5.07 -12.86
C GLU A 101 14.28 5.07 -12.99
N ARG A 102 13.76 4.65 -14.15
CA ARG A 102 12.33 4.41 -14.39
C ARG A 102 12.11 3.30 -15.43
N LEU A 103 10.95 2.67 -15.37
CA LEU A 103 10.41 1.86 -16.47
C LEU A 103 9.33 2.69 -17.17
N SER A 104 9.34 2.74 -18.50
CA SER A 104 8.42 3.57 -19.29
C SER A 104 7.92 2.82 -20.51
N THR A 105 6.66 3.01 -20.88
CA THR A 105 6.08 2.54 -22.14
C THR A 105 6.76 3.10 -23.39
N GLU A 106 7.50 4.22 -23.26
CA GLU A 106 8.35 4.72 -24.34
C GLU A 106 9.52 3.78 -24.66
N ASP A 107 9.97 3.01 -23.67
CA ASP A 107 11.15 2.14 -23.77
C ASP A 107 10.78 0.65 -23.92
N ILE A 108 9.67 0.21 -23.32
CA ILE A 108 9.29 -1.20 -23.23
C ILE A 108 7.79 -1.41 -23.48
N SER A 109 7.44 -2.55 -24.09
CA SER A 109 6.05 -2.98 -24.21
C SER A 109 5.66 -3.84 -23.01
N PHE A 110 4.85 -3.30 -22.11
CA PHE A 110 4.33 -4.06 -20.98
C PHE A 110 3.30 -5.12 -21.42
N SER A 111 2.48 -4.84 -22.44
CA SER A 111 1.51 -5.80 -22.97
C SER A 111 2.16 -7.08 -23.52
N ALA A 112 3.39 -7.00 -24.05
CA ALA A 112 4.14 -8.17 -24.49
C ALA A 112 4.44 -9.16 -23.34
N ALA A 113 4.47 -8.71 -22.08
CA ALA A 113 4.71 -9.57 -20.93
C ALA A 113 3.57 -10.58 -20.68
N PHE A 114 2.35 -10.26 -21.09
CA PHE A 114 1.16 -11.09 -20.85
C PHE A 114 1.08 -12.33 -21.76
N GLY A 115 1.94 -12.43 -22.78
CA GLY A 115 2.10 -13.65 -23.58
C GLY A 115 2.87 -14.78 -22.89
N HIS A 116 3.46 -14.54 -21.72
CA HIS A 116 4.26 -15.52 -20.98
C HIS A 116 3.42 -16.28 -19.95
N ALA A 117 3.78 -17.55 -19.68
CA ALA A 117 3.10 -18.36 -18.69
C ALA A 117 3.21 -17.76 -17.27
N GLY A 118 2.10 -17.75 -16.52
CA GLY A 118 2.05 -17.30 -15.12
C GLY A 118 1.71 -15.83 -14.90
N ALA A 119 1.07 -15.17 -15.87
CA ALA A 119 0.50 -13.84 -15.67
C ALA A 119 -0.84 -13.96 -14.91
N GLU A 120 -0.97 -13.24 -13.80
CA GLU A 120 -2.20 -13.15 -12.99
C GLU A 120 -2.79 -11.75 -13.10
N ALA A 121 -4.13 -11.68 -13.21
CA ALA A 121 -4.84 -10.42 -13.23
C ALA A 121 -4.77 -9.77 -11.83
N PRO A 122 -4.64 -8.43 -11.74
CA PRO A 122 -4.85 -7.73 -10.49
C PRO A 122 -6.21 -8.06 -9.89
N SER A 123 -6.23 -8.32 -8.60
CA SER A 123 -7.45 -8.53 -7.81
C SER A 123 -7.61 -7.41 -6.77
N ALA A 124 -8.73 -7.41 -6.06
CA ALA A 124 -8.92 -6.56 -4.89
C ALA A 124 -7.77 -6.73 -3.88
N ARG A 125 -7.23 -7.95 -3.72
CA ARG A 125 -6.07 -8.19 -2.85
C ARG A 125 -4.81 -7.47 -3.35
N THR A 126 -4.57 -7.46 -4.65
CA THR A 126 -3.47 -6.69 -5.27
C THR A 126 -3.64 -5.20 -4.99
N TRP A 127 -4.88 -4.68 -5.05
CA TRP A 127 -5.17 -3.29 -4.73
C TRP A 127 -4.92 -2.96 -3.26
N LEU A 128 -5.36 -3.82 -2.34
CA LEU A 128 -5.16 -3.66 -0.90
C LEU A 128 -3.67 -3.62 -0.55
N ASP A 129 -2.87 -4.50 -1.15
CA ASP A 129 -1.40 -4.52 -0.97
C ASP A 129 -0.77 -3.22 -1.46
N ALA A 130 -1.15 -2.74 -2.65
CA ALA A 130 -0.65 -1.50 -3.21
C ALA A 130 -1.06 -0.29 -2.38
N PHE A 131 -2.33 -0.23 -1.94
CA PHE A 131 -2.84 0.82 -1.06
C PHE A 131 -2.05 0.88 0.25
N ALA A 132 -1.83 -0.27 0.90
CA ALA A 132 -1.10 -0.33 2.16
C ALA A 132 0.32 0.23 2.01
N VAL A 133 1.06 -0.20 0.98
CA VAL A 133 2.43 0.27 0.73
C VAL A 133 2.46 1.75 0.31
N CYS A 134 1.50 2.20 -0.51
CA CYS A 134 1.37 3.60 -0.89
C CYS A 134 1.04 4.51 0.29
N LEU A 135 0.22 4.04 1.24
CA LEU A 135 -0.12 4.79 2.44
C LEU A 135 1.09 4.93 3.37
N VAL A 136 1.75 3.81 3.71
CA VAL A 136 2.88 3.84 4.67
C VAL A 136 4.10 4.57 4.10
N SER A 137 4.33 4.50 2.79
CA SER A 137 5.40 5.25 2.10
C SER A 137 5.09 6.74 1.90
N GLY A 138 3.82 7.13 2.06
CA GLY A 138 3.34 8.48 1.74
C GLY A 138 3.17 8.74 0.25
N LEU A 139 3.34 7.74 -0.64
CA LEU A 139 3.06 7.87 -2.08
C LEU A 139 1.61 8.26 -2.35
N VAL A 140 0.66 7.81 -1.53
CA VAL A 140 -0.76 8.19 -1.65
C VAL A 140 -1.01 9.70 -1.54
N LEU A 141 -0.09 10.44 -0.89
CA LEU A 141 -0.20 11.89 -0.69
C LEU A 141 0.34 12.70 -1.89
N ASP A 142 0.94 12.05 -2.88
CA ASP A 142 1.47 12.70 -4.07
C ASP A 142 0.34 13.08 -5.03
N TRP A 143 -0.36 14.16 -4.68
CA TRP A 143 -1.53 14.64 -5.44
C TRP A 143 -1.17 15.10 -6.86
N ARG A 144 0.08 15.51 -7.09
CA ARG A 144 0.54 15.93 -8.43
C ARG A 144 0.59 14.75 -9.40
N ARG A 145 0.91 13.57 -8.89
CA ARG A 145 0.84 12.30 -9.64
C ARG A 145 -0.50 11.59 -9.48
N VAL A 146 -1.49 12.25 -8.88
CA VAL A 146 -2.87 11.79 -8.72
C VAL A 146 -3.02 10.38 -8.15
N ILE A 147 -2.05 9.90 -7.35
CA ILE A 147 -2.00 8.50 -6.89
C ILE A 147 -3.28 8.06 -6.19
N GLY A 148 -3.76 8.87 -5.24
CA GLY A 148 -5.01 8.58 -4.53
C GLY A 148 -6.24 8.57 -5.44
N LEU A 149 -6.26 9.40 -6.50
CA LEU A 149 -7.34 9.39 -7.48
C LEU A 149 -7.25 8.14 -8.38
N LEU A 150 -6.06 7.75 -8.83
CA LEU A 150 -5.89 6.53 -9.65
C LEU A 150 -6.35 5.29 -8.88
N LEU A 151 -5.96 5.16 -7.61
CA LEU A 151 -6.42 4.06 -6.76
C LEU A 151 -7.95 4.01 -6.66
N ARG A 152 -8.61 5.15 -6.46
CA ARG A 152 -10.07 5.23 -6.28
C ARG A 152 -10.86 5.13 -7.57
N ASN A 153 -10.45 5.82 -8.63
CA ASN A 153 -11.27 6.09 -9.81
C ASN A 153 -10.89 5.25 -11.04
N ASP A 154 -9.67 4.69 -11.05
CA ASP A 154 -9.18 3.94 -12.21
C ASP A 154 -9.00 2.47 -11.84
N TYR A 155 -8.16 2.18 -10.85
CA TYR A 155 -7.81 0.79 -10.51
C TYR A 155 -8.95 0.04 -9.81
N ALA A 156 -9.61 0.64 -8.81
CA ALA A 156 -10.72 -0.03 -8.11
C ALA A 156 -11.91 -0.34 -9.05
N PRO A 157 -12.38 0.60 -9.91
CA PRO A 157 -13.42 0.29 -10.89
C PRO A 157 -12.99 -0.75 -11.92
N ALA A 158 -11.75 -0.67 -12.43
CA ALA A 158 -11.24 -1.68 -13.36
C ALA A 158 -11.26 -3.08 -12.75
N ILE A 159 -10.89 -3.23 -11.47
CA ILE A 159 -10.95 -4.51 -10.76
C ILE A 159 -12.39 -5.02 -10.60
N HIS A 160 -13.34 -4.14 -10.24
CA HIS A 160 -14.77 -4.49 -10.18
C HIS A 160 -15.32 -4.99 -11.52
N GLU A 161 -14.88 -4.38 -12.62
CA GLU A 161 -15.27 -4.74 -13.98
C GLU A 161 -14.52 -5.98 -14.52
N GLY A 162 -13.69 -6.62 -13.71
CA GLY A 162 -12.95 -7.83 -14.09
C GLY A 162 -11.70 -7.55 -14.93
N VAL A 163 -11.10 -6.36 -14.77
CA VAL A 163 -9.97 -5.78 -15.51
C VAL A 163 -10.19 -5.72 -17.03
N PRO A 164 -11.16 -4.92 -17.52
CA PRO A 164 -11.66 -4.98 -18.90
C PRO A 164 -10.62 -4.65 -19.99
N TYR A 165 -9.53 -3.97 -19.62
CA TYR A 165 -8.43 -3.63 -20.54
C TYR A 165 -7.26 -4.63 -20.47
N SER A 166 -7.33 -5.62 -19.58
CA SER A 166 -6.35 -6.69 -19.45
C SER A 166 -6.76 -7.90 -20.31
N PRO A 167 -5.81 -8.64 -20.90
CA PRO A 167 -6.11 -9.93 -21.52
C PRO A 167 -6.42 -11.03 -20.50
N LEU A 168 -6.22 -10.74 -19.20
CA LEU A 168 -6.47 -11.66 -18.09
C LEU A 168 -7.84 -11.37 -17.47
N THR A 169 -8.38 -12.34 -16.73
CA THR A 169 -9.64 -12.17 -15.98
C THR A 169 -9.33 -12.05 -14.49
N SER A 170 -9.78 -10.96 -13.86
CA SER A 170 -9.67 -10.80 -12.42
C SER A 170 -10.68 -11.67 -11.69
N ALA A 171 -10.23 -12.35 -10.63
CA ALA A 171 -11.08 -13.00 -9.66
C ALA A 171 -10.72 -12.44 -8.27
N SER A 172 -11.67 -11.76 -7.64
CA SER A 172 -11.48 -11.18 -6.31
C SER A 172 -12.37 -11.88 -5.29
N ASP A 173 -11.82 -12.11 -4.10
CA ASP A 173 -12.63 -12.56 -2.96
C ASP A 173 -13.65 -11.47 -2.59
N PRO A 174 -14.93 -11.81 -2.37
CA PRO A 174 -15.95 -10.82 -1.99
C PRO A 174 -15.58 -9.98 -0.76
N ALA A 175 -14.88 -10.55 0.22
CA ALA A 175 -14.44 -9.84 1.42
C ALA A 175 -13.30 -8.86 1.11
N ASP A 176 -12.41 -9.18 0.16
CA ASP A 176 -11.39 -8.24 -0.31
C ASP A 176 -12.00 -7.10 -1.13
N LEU A 177 -13.04 -7.38 -1.94
CA LEU A 177 -13.78 -6.31 -2.63
C LEU A 177 -14.45 -5.36 -1.63
N ALA A 178 -15.11 -5.89 -0.61
CA ALA A 178 -15.73 -5.07 0.43
C ALA A 178 -14.69 -4.25 1.22
N ALA A 179 -13.50 -4.80 1.48
CA ALA A 179 -12.41 -4.08 2.12
C ALA A 179 -11.84 -2.98 1.21
N MET A 180 -11.66 -3.26 -0.08
CA MET A 180 -11.22 -2.28 -1.08
C MET A 180 -12.21 -1.12 -1.16
N ASP A 181 -13.52 -1.40 -1.23
CA ASP A 181 -14.56 -0.38 -1.28
C ASP A 181 -14.57 0.49 -0.01
N ALA A 182 -14.45 -0.14 1.16
CA ALA A 182 -14.35 0.57 2.43
C ALA A 182 -13.11 1.49 2.49
N LEU A 183 -11.96 1.03 1.99
CA LEU A 183 -10.73 1.82 1.96
C LEU A 183 -10.74 2.91 0.88
N CYS A 184 -11.46 2.71 -0.23
CA CYS A 184 -11.68 3.75 -1.23
C CYS A 184 -12.35 4.98 -0.62
N LEU A 185 -13.23 4.82 0.38
CA LEU A 185 -13.87 5.94 1.09
C LEU A 185 -12.87 6.85 1.81
N TYR A 186 -11.67 6.37 2.14
CA TYR A 186 -10.61 7.20 2.72
C TYR A 186 -9.85 8.03 1.68
N LEU A 187 -10.04 7.75 0.39
CA LEU A 187 -9.49 8.52 -0.72
C LEU A 187 -10.50 9.58 -1.14
N ARG A 188 -10.06 10.81 -1.39
CA ARG A 188 -10.93 11.90 -1.83
C ARG A 188 -11.24 11.79 -3.32
N GLU A 189 -12.48 12.10 -3.69
CA GLU A 189 -12.90 12.22 -5.08
C GLU A 189 -12.40 13.52 -5.72
N ALA A 190 -12.28 13.54 -7.04
CA ALA A 190 -12.11 14.78 -7.77
C ALA A 190 -13.46 15.51 -7.90
N GLU A 191 -13.48 16.82 -7.69
CA GLU A 191 -14.70 17.63 -7.87
C GLU A 191 -15.05 17.83 -9.36
N GLY A 192 -14.14 17.42 -10.26
CA GLY A 192 -14.29 17.49 -11.69
C GLY A 192 -13.10 16.86 -12.41
N GLN A 193 -13.21 16.70 -13.73
CA GLN A 193 -12.22 15.98 -14.54
C GLN A 193 -10.94 16.77 -14.78
N LEU A 194 -10.97 18.09 -14.64
CA LEU A 194 -9.82 18.95 -14.97
C LEU A 194 -8.84 19.05 -13.80
N PRO A 195 -7.53 19.20 -14.06
CA PRO A 195 -6.50 19.23 -13.03
C PRO A 195 -6.78 20.19 -11.87
N ARG A 196 -7.32 21.37 -12.14
CA ARG A 196 -7.69 22.36 -11.10
C ARG A 196 -8.72 21.87 -10.07
N HIS A 197 -9.48 20.83 -10.39
CA HIS A 197 -10.49 20.22 -9.52
C HIS A 197 -9.98 18.99 -8.76
N TRP A 198 -8.70 18.64 -8.95
CA TRP A 198 -8.09 17.55 -8.22
C TRP A 198 -7.73 17.97 -6.80
N PRO A 199 -7.93 17.08 -5.81
CA PRO A 199 -7.67 17.40 -4.43
C PRO A 199 -6.17 17.47 -4.13
N THR A 200 -5.75 18.53 -3.45
CA THR A 200 -4.37 18.67 -2.94
C THR A 200 -4.13 17.84 -1.67
N VAL A 201 -5.20 17.41 -1.00
CA VAL A 201 -5.19 16.47 0.14
C VAL A 201 -5.93 15.20 -0.26
N PRO A 202 -5.22 14.13 -0.67
CA PRO A 202 -5.85 12.92 -1.21
C PRO A 202 -6.60 12.07 -0.18
N LEU A 203 -6.29 12.22 1.11
CA LEU A 203 -6.94 11.46 2.19
C LEU A 203 -8.09 12.26 2.81
N ARG A 204 -9.18 11.56 3.15
CA ARG A 204 -10.33 12.10 3.88
C ARG A 204 -10.84 11.10 4.91
N ARG A 205 -11.55 11.60 5.92
CA ARG A 205 -12.33 10.75 6.82
C ARG A 205 -13.72 10.52 6.20
N PRO A 206 -14.18 9.27 6.05
CA PRO A 206 -15.56 9.00 5.67
C PRO A 206 -16.55 9.47 6.74
N ASP A 207 -17.72 9.92 6.30
CA ASP A 207 -18.78 10.29 7.23
C ASP A 207 -19.40 9.06 7.91
N ALA A 208 -20.24 9.30 8.92
CA ALA A 208 -20.82 8.22 9.72
C ALA A 208 -21.70 7.26 8.88
N ASP A 209 -22.41 7.79 7.88
CA ASP A 209 -23.31 6.99 7.05
C ASP A 209 -22.52 6.15 6.04
N GLU A 210 -21.48 6.73 5.43
CA GLU A 210 -20.50 6.02 4.60
C GLU A 210 -19.84 4.88 5.37
N ARG A 211 -19.37 5.14 6.59
CA ARG A 211 -18.76 4.12 7.46
C ARG A 211 -19.75 3.02 7.81
N ALA A 212 -20.98 3.36 8.18
CA ALA A 212 -22.01 2.38 8.53
C ALA A 212 -22.37 1.48 7.35
N ARG A 213 -22.46 2.02 6.13
CA ARG A 213 -22.68 1.22 4.90
C ARG A 213 -21.50 0.30 4.60
N ALA A 214 -20.27 0.80 4.69
CA ALA A 214 -19.07 -0.01 4.47
C ALA A 214 -18.93 -1.13 5.49
N ALA A 215 -19.24 -0.85 6.76
CA ALA A 215 -19.29 -1.83 7.84
C ALA A 215 -20.30 -2.94 7.55
N ALA A 216 -21.53 -2.58 7.16
CA ALA A 216 -22.55 -3.55 6.79
C ALA A 216 -22.17 -4.39 5.56
N ALA A 217 -21.49 -3.79 4.58
CA ALA A 217 -20.99 -4.52 3.41
C ALA A 217 -19.92 -5.55 3.78
N LEU A 218 -18.95 -5.18 4.64
CA LEU A 218 -17.95 -6.11 5.17
C LEU A 218 -18.58 -7.25 5.96
N ASP A 219 -19.58 -6.95 6.80
CA ASP A 219 -20.31 -7.97 7.58
C ASP A 219 -21.07 -8.96 6.68
N ALA A 220 -21.51 -8.52 5.49
CA ALA A 220 -22.22 -9.35 4.52
C ALA A 220 -21.30 -10.14 3.57
N ALA A 221 -20.03 -9.77 3.45
CA ALA A 221 -19.13 -10.28 2.42
C ALA A 221 -18.56 -11.68 2.69
N GLY A 222 -18.78 -12.25 3.88
CA GLY A 222 -18.35 -13.60 4.24
C GLY A 222 -17.60 -13.64 5.56
N ALA A 223 -16.75 -14.65 5.75
CA ALA A 223 -15.93 -14.77 6.96
C ALA A 223 -14.70 -13.85 6.86
N PRO A 224 -14.63 -12.75 7.65
CA PRO A 224 -13.56 -11.79 7.48
C PRO A 224 -12.21 -12.37 7.94
N THR A 225 -11.14 -11.98 7.25
CA THR A 225 -9.76 -12.18 7.73
C THR A 225 -9.52 -11.34 9.00
N PRO A 226 -8.46 -11.63 9.78
CA PRO A 226 -8.12 -10.81 10.94
C PRO A 226 -7.93 -9.31 10.63
N ASP A 227 -7.36 -8.96 9.47
CA ASP A 227 -7.19 -7.56 9.06
C ASP A 227 -8.50 -6.91 8.61
N GLN A 228 -9.37 -7.65 7.91
CA GLN A 228 -10.71 -7.17 7.56
C GLN A 228 -11.57 -6.94 8.82
N ARG A 229 -11.41 -7.78 9.87
CA ARG A 229 -12.02 -7.51 11.18
C ARG A 229 -11.49 -6.23 11.81
N LEU A 230 -10.19 -5.97 11.71
CA LEU A 230 -9.60 -4.74 12.23
C LEU A 230 -10.13 -3.51 11.47
N LEU A 231 -10.24 -3.58 10.15
CA LEU A 231 -10.88 -2.55 9.33
C LEU A 231 -12.34 -2.34 9.74
N ARG A 232 -13.08 -3.42 9.97
CA ARG A 232 -14.47 -3.37 10.44
C ARG A 232 -14.61 -2.61 11.75
N VAL A 233 -13.69 -2.78 12.70
CA VAL A 233 -13.66 -2.04 13.97
C VAL A 233 -13.24 -0.58 13.76
N LEU A 234 -12.28 -0.31 12.86
CA LEU A 234 -11.91 1.07 12.50
C LEU A 234 -13.13 1.86 11.99
N LEU A 235 -14.01 1.21 11.23
CA LEU A 235 -15.24 1.82 10.71
C LEU A 235 -16.27 2.14 11.81
N ASP A 236 -16.19 1.54 13.00
CA ASP A 236 -17.02 1.96 14.14
C ASP A 236 -16.57 3.32 14.69
N ASP A 237 -15.31 3.72 14.42
CA ASP A 237 -14.72 5.01 14.81
C ASP A 237 -14.62 5.20 16.33
N GLU A 238 -14.42 4.08 17.03
CA GLU A 238 -14.24 3.99 18.48
C GLU A 238 -12.78 3.62 18.80
N GLN A 239 -11.99 4.64 19.19
CA GLN A 239 -10.54 4.49 19.41
C GLN A 239 -10.19 3.32 20.34
N HIS A 240 -10.89 3.19 21.47
CA HIS A 240 -10.55 2.15 22.45
C HIS A 240 -10.82 0.74 21.94
N ALA A 241 -11.92 0.53 21.21
CA ALA A 241 -12.24 -0.75 20.59
C ALA A 241 -11.22 -1.11 19.51
N PHE A 242 -10.82 -0.13 18.69
CA PHE A 242 -9.78 -0.32 17.69
C PHE A 242 -8.42 -0.67 18.31
N GLU A 243 -8.01 0.00 19.38
CA GLU A 243 -6.74 -0.30 20.06
C GLU A 243 -6.70 -1.72 20.64
N GLN A 244 -7.81 -2.19 21.21
CA GLN A 244 -7.94 -3.57 21.68
C GLN A 244 -7.82 -4.55 20.50
N ALA A 245 -8.59 -4.34 19.44
CA ALA A 245 -8.58 -5.18 18.25
C ALA A 245 -7.21 -5.20 17.55
N LEU A 246 -6.53 -4.05 17.47
CA LEU A 246 -5.20 -3.92 16.88
C LEU A 246 -4.18 -4.74 17.67
N ALA A 247 -4.18 -4.63 18.99
CA ALA A 247 -3.22 -5.36 19.81
C ALA A 247 -3.47 -6.87 19.76
N ASP A 248 -4.74 -7.32 19.78
CA ASP A 248 -5.10 -8.73 19.63
C ASP A 248 -4.73 -9.26 18.24
N ARG A 249 -4.90 -8.44 17.20
CA ARG A 249 -4.48 -8.74 15.82
C ARG A 249 -2.97 -8.95 15.72
N LEU A 250 -2.17 -8.11 16.38
CA LEU A 250 -0.71 -8.20 16.40
C LEU A 250 -0.20 -9.40 17.22
N ASP A 251 -0.87 -9.73 18.34
CA ASP A 251 -0.58 -10.95 19.10
C ASP A 251 -0.88 -12.20 18.27
N THR A 252 -2.06 -12.27 17.64
CA THR A 252 -2.44 -13.37 16.73
C THR A 252 -1.49 -13.46 15.54
N TYR A 253 -1.04 -12.31 15.01
CA TYR A 253 -0.06 -12.28 13.93
C TYR A 253 1.24 -12.97 14.31
N ARG A 254 1.79 -12.61 15.48
CA ARG A 254 3.03 -13.18 16.02
C ARG A 254 2.93 -14.70 16.11
N GLU A 255 1.78 -15.21 16.54
CA GLU A 255 1.53 -16.65 16.69
C GLU A 255 1.31 -17.36 15.34
N SER A 256 0.79 -16.67 14.33
CA SER A 256 0.58 -17.24 12.99
C SER A 256 1.85 -17.34 12.14
N VAL A 257 2.91 -16.64 12.54
CA VAL A 257 4.16 -16.59 11.77
C VAL A 257 4.90 -17.92 11.90
N GLY A 258 5.21 -18.52 10.76
CA GLY A 258 5.91 -19.80 10.68
C GLY A 258 7.36 -19.76 11.21
N PRO A 259 8.04 -20.92 11.28
CA PRO A 259 9.34 -21.07 11.97
C PRO A 259 10.53 -20.36 11.30
N ALA A 260 10.37 -19.85 10.08
CA ALA A 260 11.43 -19.17 9.34
C ALA A 260 10.86 -17.94 8.62
N PRO A 261 10.47 -16.88 9.37
CA PRO A 261 9.88 -15.68 8.79
C PRO A 261 10.84 -14.97 7.83
N ALA A 262 10.26 -14.35 6.80
CA ALA A 262 10.98 -13.41 5.95
C ALA A 262 11.08 -12.05 6.67
N PRO A 263 12.14 -11.25 6.47
CA PRO A 263 12.28 -9.95 7.13
C PRO A 263 11.03 -9.05 7.02
N ARG A 264 10.39 -8.98 5.85
CA ARG A 264 9.16 -8.19 5.64
C ARG A 264 7.98 -8.58 6.53
N SER A 265 7.95 -9.76 7.15
CA SER A 265 6.89 -10.07 8.12
C SER A 265 6.97 -9.21 9.38
N LEU A 266 8.08 -8.52 9.65
CA LEU A 266 8.11 -7.48 10.69
C LEU A 266 7.29 -6.23 10.32
N LEU A 267 6.74 -6.16 9.10
CA LEU A 267 5.84 -5.12 8.63
C LEU A 267 4.51 -5.74 8.20
N PRO A 268 3.56 -6.02 9.13
CA PRO A 268 2.22 -6.45 8.78
C PRO A 268 1.47 -5.27 8.12
N LEU A 269 1.66 -5.12 6.80
CA LEU A 269 1.28 -3.92 6.05
C LEU A 269 -0.20 -3.57 6.17
N ASP A 270 -1.11 -4.56 6.16
CA ASP A 270 -2.55 -4.32 6.33
C ASP A 270 -2.85 -3.67 7.69
N ALA A 271 -2.40 -4.29 8.79
CA ALA A 271 -2.58 -3.74 10.13
C ALA A 271 -1.87 -2.39 10.31
N LEU A 272 -0.67 -2.23 9.73
CA LEU A 272 0.11 -1.00 9.75
C LEU A 272 -0.60 0.14 8.99
N ALA A 273 -1.20 -0.16 7.84
CA ALA A 273 -1.98 0.80 7.06
C ALA A 273 -3.23 1.26 7.82
N LEU A 274 -3.95 0.34 8.46
CA LEU A 274 -5.12 0.68 9.29
C LEU A 274 -4.73 1.53 10.51
N ALA A 275 -3.61 1.21 11.17
CA ALA A 275 -3.07 2.04 12.24
C ALA A 275 -2.63 3.42 11.73
N ALA A 276 -2.06 3.50 10.53
CA ALA A 276 -1.72 4.78 9.90
C ALA A 276 -2.96 5.62 9.56
N LEU A 277 -4.07 5.01 9.10
CA LEU A 277 -5.34 5.72 8.92
C LEU A 277 -5.91 6.24 10.24
N ALA A 278 -5.90 5.41 11.29
CA ALA A 278 -6.32 5.82 12.63
C ALA A 278 -5.55 7.07 13.13
N VAL A 279 -4.22 7.09 12.94
CA VAL A 279 -3.39 8.25 13.33
C VAL A 279 -3.61 9.46 12.42
N ARG A 280 -3.51 9.28 11.10
CA ARG A 280 -3.47 10.39 10.14
C ARG A 280 -4.85 10.99 9.89
N VAL A 281 -5.86 10.13 9.72
CA VAL A 281 -7.21 10.52 9.28
C VAL A 281 -8.18 10.68 10.45
N HIS A 282 -8.16 9.76 11.42
CA HIS A 282 -9.02 9.88 12.61
C HIS A 282 -8.41 10.76 13.70
N GLY A 283 -7.11 11.06 13.61
CA GLY A 283 -6.39 11.91 14.56
C GLY A 283 -6.12 11.24 15.90
N TRP A 284 -6.17 9.90 15.96
CA TRP A 284 -6.02 9.16 17.21
C TRP A 284 -4.57 9.10 17.67
N GLN A 285 -4.39 9.14 18.99
CA GLN A 285 -3.11 8.86 19.64
C GLN A 285 -3.13 7.41 20.14
N LEU A 286 -2.61 6.49 19.34
CA LEU A 286 -2.70 5.06 19.64
C LEU A 286 -1.98 4.71 20.95
N GLY A 287 -2.72 4.08 21.87
CA GLY A 287 -2.23 3.51 23.11
C GLY A 287 -1.50 2.17 22.96
N VAL A 288 -1.18 1.73 21.75
CA VAL A 288 -0.50 0.46 21.44
C VAL A 288 0.92 0.73 20.93
N ARG A 289 1.91 0.04 21.50
CA ARG A 289 3.31 0.06 21.08
C ARG A 289 3.73 -1.31 20.60
N SER A 290 4.40 -1.36 19.46
CA SER A 290 4.94 -2.59 18.90
C SER A 290 6.02 -2.27 17.87
N GLY A 291 7.02 -3.14 17.72
CA GLY A 291 7.99 -3.07 16.62
C GLY A 291 7.33 -3.25 15.24
N TYR A 292 6.13 -3.84 15.18
CA TYR A 292 5.31 -3.93 13.96
C TYR A 292 4.69 -2.59 13.54
N LEU A 293 4.69 -1.59 14.44
CA LEU A 293 4.12 -0.27 14.21
C LEU A 293 5.19 0.82 14.34
N PRO A 294 6.21 0.86 13.45
CA PRO A 294 7.24 1.89 13.52
C PRO A 294 6.61 3.29 13.47
N PRO A 295 6.90 4.19 14.43
CA PRO A 295 6.26 5.50 14.52
C PRO A 295 6.40 6.33 13.24
N GLU A 296 7.53 6.21 12.53
CA GLU A 296 7.78 6.92 11.28
C GLU A 296 6.83 6.49 10.15
N LEU A 297 6.38 5.23 10.15
CA LEU A 297 5.45 4.69 9.17
C LEU A 297 3.99 4.98 9.51
N LEU A 298 3.67 5.18 10.79
CA LEU A 298 2.34 5.64 11.20
C LEU A 298 2.06 7.08 10.74
N GLY A 299 3.11 7.90 10.58
CA GLY A 299 3.00 9.30 10.22
C GLY A 299 2.42 10.17 11.34
N THR A 300 1.94 11.37 11.00
CA THR A 300 1.38 12.33 11.96
C THR A 300 0.12 12.98 11.40
N ALA A 301 -0.84 13.33 12.27
CA ALA A 301 -2.01 14.12 11.89
C ALA A 301 -1.61 15.51 11.33
N ASP A 302 -0.53 16.10 11.85
CA ASP A 302 0.00 17.40 11.42
C ASP A 302 0.47 17.42 9.96
N ALA A 303 0.90 16.26 9.41
CA ALA A 303 1.25 16.16 8.00
C ALA A 303 0.02 16.38 7.09
N MET A 304 -1.16 15.93 7.50
CA MET A 304 -2.40 16.18 6.77
C MET A 304 -2.85 17.63 6.89
N HIS A 305 -2.70 18.25 8.07
CA HIS A 305 -3.04 19.66 8.28
C HIS A 305 -2.18 20.58 7.42
N ARG A 306 -0.85 20.36 7.39
CA ARG A 306 0.07 21.13 6.54
C ARG A 306 -0.19 20.97 5.05
N ALA A 307 -0.63 19.79 4.61
CA ALA A 307 -1.03 19.57 3.22
C ALA A 307 -2.30 20.36 2.86
N ALA A 308 -3.24 20.52 3.80
CA ALA A 308 -4.44 21.33 3.61
C ALA A 308 -4.16 22.84 3.59
N GLU A 309 -3.19 23.30 4.39
CA GLU A 309 -2.78 24.71 4.47
C GLU A 309 -1.99 25.20 3.23
N ALA A 310 -1.45 24.28 2.42
CA ALA A 310 -0.66 24.62 1.22
C ALA A 310 -1.46 25.32 0.10
N GLY A 311 -2.78 25.52 0.28
CA GLY A 311 -3.62 26.35 -0.58
C GLY A 311 -4.25 25.60 -1.78
N PRO A 312 -5.11 26.29 -2.56
CA PRO A 312 -5.83 25.68 -3.67
C PRO A 312 -4.90 25.28 -4.83
N ASN A 313 -5.38 24.33 -5.62
CA ASN A 313 -4.67 23.79 -6.77
C ASN A 313 -4.57 24.83 -7.90
N ASN A 314 -3.35 25.27 -8.21
CA ASN A 314 -3.06 26.26 -9.25
C ASN A 314 -2.73 25.64 -10.63
N LEU A 315 -2.83 24.32 -10.80
CA LEU A 315 -2.59 23.66 -12.09
C LEU A 315 -3.68 24.05 -13.10
N GLY A 316 -3.26 24.57 -14.26
CA GLY A 316 -4.16 24.96 -15.35
C GLY A 316 -4.89 26.28 -15.14
N SER A 317 -4.27 27.22 -14.41
CA SER A 317 -4.64 28.64 -14.38
C SER A 317 -4.08 29.42 -15.56
#